data_AF-A0A417XYJ4-F1
#
_entry.id   AF-A0A417XYJ4-F1
#
_cell.length_a   1.000
_cell.length_b   1.000
_cell.length_c   1.000
_cell.angle_alpha   90.00
_cell.angle_beta   90.00
_cell.angle_gamma   90.00
#
_symmetry.space_group_name_H-M   'P 1'
#
loop_
_entity.id
_entity.type
_entity.pdbx_description
1 polymer ?
#
loop_
_entity_poly.entity_id
_entity_poly.type
_entity_poly.pdbx_seq_one_letter_code
_entity_poly.pdbx_strand_id
1 'polypeptide(L)'
;MLERFTVDVLAEHVATQLLEGEPTPKLVHRFFRKGRRDGKRALDHASVSKLLQDAVQLAASSLVEELVRAQNQTEQRIADLQAEVDAHDELIKPHVPSGSSTFESPGPDTTSETDSGPSAVADVADSSQRLLDALAKKKSLKVARLKEAEAAEVKAREAAKKTALDLAEEKATAARAEIPRLQQHLKSLPAEFSQRFESMKHTGEILWSRYCNGFVLGESKRGSRSSDVETPAGALNFTTPPPLQTTTSDGTASADAATTPGE
;
A
#
# COMPACT_ATOMS: atom_id res chain seq x y z
N MET A 1 27.48 -32.31 -14.12
CA MET A 1 27.08 -32.14 -12.70
C MET A 1 26.70 -30.69 -12.36
N LEU A 2 27.46 -29.68 -12.78
CA LEU A 2 26.95 -28.30 -12.93
C LEU A 2 26.46 -28.01 -14.36
N GLU A 3 26.74 -28.86 -15.35
CA GLU A 3 26.23 -28.73 -16.73
C GLU A 3 24.69 -28.76 -16.86
N ARG A 4 23.96 -29.01 -15.76
CA ARG A 4 22.49 -28.95 -15.72
C ARG A 4 21.96 -27.69 -15.02
N PHE A 5 22.84 -26.88 -14.42
CA PHE A 5 22.47 -25.61 -13.83
C PHE A 5 22.58 -24.56 -14.93
N THR A 6 21.43 -24.04 -15.37
CA THR A 6 21.39 -22.78 -16.11
C THR A 6 21.63 -21.63 -15.12
N VAL A 7 21.91 -20.44 -15.66
CA VAL A 7 21.98 -19.20 -14.87
C VAL A 7 20.70 -19.03 -14.06
N ASP A 8 19.53 -19.28 -14.66
CA ASP A 8 18.22 -19.12 -14.02
C ASP A 8 18.04 -20.01 -12.78
N VAL A 9 18.40 -21.30 -12.91
CA VAL A 9 18.27 -22.24 -11.77
C VAL A 9 19.21 -21.83 -10.64
N LEU A 10 20.42 -21.37 -10.96
CA LEU A 10 21.35 -20.90 -9.93
C LEU A 10 20.86 -19.60 -9.28
N ALA A 11 20.32 -18.67 -10.08
CA ALA A 11 19.75 -17.42 -9.60
C ALA A 11 18.56 -17.67 -8.67
N GLU A 12 17.67 -18.61 -9.00
CA GLU A 12 16.56 -19.02 -8.14
C GLU A 12 17.05 -19.58 -6.81
N HIS A 13 18.11 -20.40 -6.81
CA HIS A 13 18.70 -20.93 -5.58
C HIS A 13 19.34 -19.84 -4.73
N VAL A 14 20.01 -18.87 -5.35
CA VAL A 14 20.61 -17.72 -4.66
C VAL A 14 19.51 -16.82 -4.08
N ALA A 15 18.44 -16.55 -4.84
CA ALA A 15 17.32 -15.73 -4.41
C ALA A 15 16.51 -16.38 -3.28
N THR A 16 16.26 -17.69 -3.34
CA THR A 16 15.52 -18.41 -2.28
C THR A 16 16.30 -18.54 -0.96
N GLN A 17 17.63 -18.51 -1.01
CA GLN A 17 18.50 -18.67 0.17
C GLN A 17 18.69 -17.36 0.98
N LEU A 18 18.07 -16.27 0.53
CA LEU A 18 18.00 -14.95 1.19
C LEU A 18 17.40 -14.97 2.61
N LEU A 19 16.58 -15.97 2.95
CA LEU A 19 15.90 -16.03 4.25
C LEU A 19 16.78 -16.63 5.36
N GLU A 20 17.77 -17.45 5.01
CA GLU A 20 18.59 -18.19 5.98
C GLU A 20 20.07 -17.78 5.96
N GLY A 21 20.53 -17.04 4.93
CA GLY A 21 21.86 -16.46 4.86
C GLY A 21 22.99 -17.45 4.50
N GLU A 22 22.67 -18.71 4.24
CA GLU A 22 23.67 -19.73 3.90
C GLU A 22 23.28 -20.58 2.67
N PRO A 23 24.24 -20.90 1.79
CA PRO A 23 23.98 -21.80 0.69
C PRO A 23 23.74 -23.23 1.16
N THR A 24 22.80 -23.94 0.52
CA THR A 24 22.50 -25.33 0.91
C THR A 24 23.74 -26.22 0.84
N PRO A 25 23.93 -27.17 1.79
CA PRO A 25 25.07 -28.08 1.78
C PRO A 25 25.22 -28.87 0.48
N LYS A 26 24.09 -29.18 -0.17
CA LYS A 26 24.05 -29.86 -1.48
C LYS A 26 24.67 -28.99 -2.58
N LEU A 27 24.37 -27.69 -2.61
CA LEU A 27 24.91 -26.76 -3.60
C LEU A 27 26.41 -26.53 -3.38
N VAL A 28 26.80 -26.28 -2.12
CA VAL A 28 28.20 -26.16 -1.70
C VAL A 28 29.03 -27.38 -2.14
N HIS A 29 28.54 -28.60 -1.88
CA HIS A 29 29.23 -29.82 -2.27
C HIS A 29 29.36 -30.01 -3.79
N ARG A 30 28.36 -29.54 -4.56
CA ARG A 30 28.41 -29.59 -6.04
C ARG A 30 29.49 -28.66 -6.58
N PHE A 31 29.59 -27.42 -6.09
CA PHE A 31 30.63 -26.48 -6.48
C PHE A 31 32.02 -27.01 -6.11
N PHE A 32 32.19 -27.55 -4.91
CA PHE A 32 33.42 -28.21 -4.50
C PHE A 32 33.81 -29.39 -5.41
N ARG A 33 32.85 -30.28 -5.74
CA ARG A 33 33.08 -31.41 -6.65
C ARG A 33 33.34 -30.99 -8.09
N LYS A 34 32.78 -29.85 -8.54
CA LYS A 34 33.10 -29.29 -9.86
C LYS A 34 34.52 -28.76 -9.85
N GLY A 35 34.88 -27.88 -8.91
CA GLY A 35 36.25 -27.38 -8.78
C GLY A 35 37.26 -28.50 -8.77
N ARG A 36 37.04 -29.54 -7.94
CA ARG A 36 37.92 -30.71 -7.89
C ARG A 36 38.04 -31.48 -9.21
N ARG A 37 36.99 -31.52 -10.04
CA ARG A 37 37.06 -32.17 -11.36
C ARG A 37 37.76 -31.28 -12.39
N ASP A 38 37.54 -29.98 -12.31
CA ASP A 38 38.12 -29.01 -13.24
C ASP A 38 39.62 -28.83 -12.98
N GLY A 39 40.04 -28.75 -11.71
CA GLY A 39 41.46 -28.75 -11.33
C GLY A 39 42.19 -30.03 -11.72
N LYS A 40 41.54 -31.21 -11.66
CA LYS A 40 42.11 -32.46 -12.18
C LYS A 40 42.32 -32.46 -13.69
N ARG A 41 41.53 -31.66 -14.42
CA ARG A 41 41.51 -31.58 -15.88
C ARG A 41 42.23 -30.33 -16.41
N ALA A 42 42.74 -29.46 -15.53
CA ALA A 42 43.28 -28.15 -15.89
C ALA A 42 42.34 -27.33 -16.79
N LEU A 43 41.04 -27.31 -16.44
CA LEU A 43 40.05 -26.54 -17.19
C LEU A 43 40.02 -25.09 -16.72
N ASP A 44 39.69 -24.19 -17.66
CA ASP A 44 39.45 -22.78 -17.37
C ASP A 44 38.25 -22.60 -16.42
N HIS A 45 38.44 -21.74 -15.43
CA HIS A 45 37.49 -21.42 -14.37
C HIS A 45 36.69 -20.13 -14.64
N ALA A 46 37.05 -19.35 -15.67
CA ALA A 46 36.33 -18.12 -16.04
C ALA A 46 34.84 -18.37 -16.30
N SER A 47 34.50 -19.52 -16.90
CA SER A 47 33.11 -19.92 -17.15
C SER A 47 32.28 -20.08 -15.87
N VAL A 48 32.89 -20.55 -14.77
CA VAL A 48 32.21 -20.75 -13.49
C VAL A 48 32.10 -19.42 -12.72
N SER A 49 33.14 -18.59 -12.78
CA SER A 49 33.11 -17.23 -12.23
C SER A 49 31.98 -16.42 -12.87
N LYS A 50 31.91 -16.42 -14.20
CA LYS A 50 30.85 -15.75 -14.96
C LYS A 50 29.47 -16.31 -14.63
N LEU A 51 29.31 -17.64 -14.58
CA LEU A 51 28.04 -18.27 -14.19
C LEU A 51 27.53 -17.78 -12.83
N LEU A 52 28.43 -17.64 -11.84
CA LEU A 52 28.07 -17.13 -10.51
C LEU A 52 27.73 -15.64 -10.52
N GLN A 53 28.51 -14.83 -11.24
CA GLN A 53 28.23 -13.40 -11.40
C GLN A 53 26.87 -13.18 -12.08
N ASP A 54 26.63 -13.85 -13.20
CA ASP A 54 25.38 -13.75 -13.95
C ASP A 54 24.18 -14.21 -13.10
N ALA A 55 24.34 -15.27 -12.29
CA ALA A 55 23.27 -15.77 -11.43
C ALA A 55 22.95 -14.82 -10.26
N VAL A 56 23.97 -14.24 -9.61
CA VAL A 56 23.76 -13.24 -8.56
C VAL A 56 23.17 -11.96 -9.15
N GLN A 57 23.62 -11.54 -10.34
CA GLN A 57 23.07 -10.37 -11.01
C GLN A 57 21.59 -10.58 -11.39
N LEU A 58 21.25 -11.76 -11.90
CA LEU A 58 19.87 -12.11 -12.24
C LEU A 58 18.99 -12.14 -10.99
N ALA A 59 19.47 -12.76 -9.90
CA ALA A 59 18.77 -12.76 -8.62
C ALA A 59 18.56 -11.34 -8.07
N ALA A 60 19.59 -10.48 -8.16
CA ALA A 60 19.52 -9.09 -7.76
C ALA A 60 18.53 -8.28 -8.59
N SER A 61 18.48 -8.49 -9.92
CA SER A 61 17.50 -7.84 -10.80
C SER A 61 16.07 -8.25 -10.46
N SER A 62 15.83 -9.53 -10.17
CA SER A 62 14.53 -10.02 -9.72
C SER A 62 14.12 -9.40 -8.38
N LEU A 63 15.06 -9.20 -7.45
CA LEU A 63 14.79 -8.51 -6.19
C LEU A 63 14.39 -7.05 -6.42
N VAL A 64 15.09 -6.33 -7.32
CA VAL A 64 14.72 -4.95 -7.67
C VAL A 64 13.29 -4.91 -8.21
N GLU A 65 12.93 -5.80 -9.14
CA GLU A 65 11.57 -5.86 -9.68
C GLU A 65 10.51 -6.14 -8.61
N GLU A 66 10.79 -7.05 -7.68
CA GLU A 66 9.91 -7.36 -6.53
C GLU A 66 9.68 -6.12 -5.66
N LEU A 67 10.75 -5.42 -5.29
CA LEU A 67 10.67 -4.27 -4.40
C LEU A 67 10.11 -3.03 -5.10
N VAL A 68 10.39 -2.80 -6.38
CA VAL A 68 9.73 -1.75 -7.18
C VAL A 68 8.22 -2.01 -7.26
N ARG A 69 7.80 -3.27 -7.46
CA ARG A 69 6.38 -3.63 -7.44
C ARG A 69 5.75 -3.35 -6.06
N ALA A 70 6.44 -3.71 -4.97
CA ALA A 70 5.98 -3.46 -3.62
C ALA A 70 5.92 -1.95 -3.30
N GLN A 71 6.90 -1.17 -3.76
CA GLN A 71 6.92 0.29 -3.66
C GLN A 71 5.70 0.89 -4.37
N ASN A 72 5.48 0.56 -5.65
CA ASN A 72 4.36 1.08 -6.43
C ASN A 72 3.00 0.73 -5.81
N GLN A 73 2.84 -0.49 -5.30
CA GLN A 73 1.61 -0.90 -4.60
C GLN A 73 1.38 -0.11 -3.31
N THR A 74 2.45 0.15 -2.56
CA THR A 74 2.38 0.91 -1.31
C THR A 74 2.09 2.39 -1.59
N GLU A 75 2.72 2.98 -2.61
CA GLU A 75 2.47 4.36 -3.06
C GLU A 75 1.02 4.52 -3.55
N GLN A 76 0.52 3.59 -4.36
CA GLN A 76 -0.87 3.59 -4.80
C GLN A 76 -1.84 3.50 -3.62
N ARG A 77 -1.56 2.61 -2.65
CA ARG A 77 -2.40 2.47 -1.46
C ARG A 77 -2.43 3.75 -0.62
N ILE A 78 -1.31 4.46 -0.50
CA ILE A 78 -1.26 5.77 0.17
C ILE A 78 -2.13 6.78 -0.60
N ALA A 79 -2.02 6.85 -1.92
CA ALA A 79 -2.81 7.76 -2.74
C ALA A 79 -4.32 7.48 -2.61
N ASP A 80 -4.71 6.20 -2.64
CA ASP A 80 -6.11 5.78 -2.47
C ASP A 80 -6.65 6.17 -1.09
N LEU A 81 -5.86 5.94 -0.02
CA LEU A 81 -6.24 6.31 1.34
C LEU A 81 -6.30 7.84 1.53
N GLN A 82 -5.42 8.60 0.88
CA GLN A 82 -5.47 10.06 0.88
C GLN A 82 -6.75 10.56 0.19
N ALA A 83 -7.11 10.00 -0.96
CA ALA A 83 -8.35 10.33 -1.64
C ALA A 83 -9.59 9.95 -0.81
N GLU A 84 -9.55 8.83 -0.07
CA GLU A 84 -10.62 8.43 0.84
C GLU A 84 -10.76 9.41 2.02
N VAL A 85 -9.64 9.87 2.60
CA VAL A 85 -9.63 10.90 3.64
C VAL A 85 -10.21 12.21 3.12
N ASP A 86 -9.76 12.68 1.96
CA ASP A 86 -10.25 13.93 1.35
C ASP A 86 -11.76 13.86 1.05
N ALA A 87 -12.23 12.73 0.52
CA ALA A 87 -13.65 12.51 0.26
C ALA A 87 -14.49 12.50 1.55
N HIS A 88 -13.99 11.87 2.61
CA HIS A 88 -14.67 11.88 3.92
C HIS A 88 -14.63 13.26 4.56
N ASP A 89 -13.55 14.03 4.42
CA ASP A 89 -13.45 15.39 4.94
C ASP A 89 -14.43 16.34 4.24
N GLU A 90 -14.65 16.21 2.93
CA GLU A 90 -15.70 16.96 2.23
C GLU A 90 -17.12 16.61 2.71
N LEU A 91 -17.36 15.36 3.11
CA LEU A 91 -18.63 14.91 3.69
C LEU A 91 -18.86 15.43 5.11
N ILE A 92 -17.78 15.54 5.90
CA ILE A 92 -17.83 16.00 7.31
C ILE A 92 -17.90 17.53 7.39
N LYS A 93 -17.34 18.26 6.40
CA LYS A 93 -17.42 19.73 6.36
C LYS A 93 -18.88 20.19 6.51
N PRO A 94 -19.19 20.98 7.55
CA PRO A 94 -20.55 21.46 7.73
C PRO A 94 -20.92 22.32 6.51
N HIS A 95 -21.96 21.91 5.80
CA HIS A 95 -22.58 22.74 4.77
C HIS A 95 -23.17 23.96 5.47
N VAL A 96 -22.38 25.04 5.58
CA VAL A 96 -22.88 26.34 6.02
C VAL A 96 -23.75 26.85 4.87
N PRO A 97 -25.08 26.92 5.01
CA PRO A 97 -25.88 27.56 3.98
C PRO A 97 -25.47 29.03 3.93
N SER A 98 -24.66 29.40 2.93
CA SER A 98 -24.51 30.80 2.51
C SER A 98 -25.82 31.21 1.85
N GLY A 99 -26.77 31.65 2.67
CA GLY A 99 -28.12 31.90 2.20
C GLY A 99 -29.01 32.45 3.30
N SER A 100 -28.82 33.73 3.59
CA SER A 100 -29.86 34.67 4.02
C SER A 100 -31.26 34.22 3.54
N SER A 101 -32.13 33.88 4.48
CA SER A 101 -33.58 33.84 4.25
C SER A 101 -34.24 34.47 5.47
N THR A 102 -34.44 35.78 5.36
CA THR A 102 -35.29 36.61 6.20
C THR A 102 -36.60 35.86 6.49
N PHE A 103 -36.78 35.44 7.74
CA PHE A 103 -38.04 34.90 8.22
C PHE A 103 -38.98 36.10 8.45
N GLU A 104 -39.75 36.46 7.43
CA GLU A 104 -40.91 37.34 7.59
C GLU A 104 -42.01 36.57 8.33
N SER A 105 -42.12 36.82 9.63
CA SER A 105 -43.30 36.47 10.41
C SER A 105 -44.53 37.18 9.83
N PRO A 106 -45.62 36.48 9.49
CA PRO A 106 -46.87 37.15 9.19
C PRO A 106 -47.47 37.67 10.51
N GLY A 107 -47.59 38.99 10.61
CA GLY A 107 -48.23 39.67 11.73
C GLY A 107 -49.73 39.32 11.82
N PRO A 108 -50.29 39.16 13.04
CA PRO A 108 -51.72 39.09 13.21
C PRO A 108 -52.27 40.48 13.53
N ASP A 109 -52.93 41.12 12.57
CA ASP A 109 -53.68 42.34 12.81
C ASP A 109 -55.18 42.14 12.52
N THR A 110 -55.97 42.32 13.59
CA THR A 110 -57.27 43.04 13.65
C THR A 110 -58.45 42.48 12.84
N THR A 111 -59.72 42.47 13.24
CA THR A 111 -60.55 43.06 14.31
C THR A 111 -61.98 42.57 14.03
N SER A 112 -62.84 42.43 15.05
CA SER A 112 -64.20 43.02 15.04
C SER A 112 -65.05 42.54 16.22
N GLU A 113 -65.47 43.50 17.05
CA GLU A 113 -66.57 43.42 18.00
C GLU A 113 -67.94 43.37 17.28
N THR A 114 -68.93 42.73 17.93
CA THR A 114 -70.35 43.12 18.13
C THR A 114 -71.12 41.86 18.56
N ASP A 115 -71.57 41.74 19.80
CA ASP A 115 -72.72 42.34 20.51
C ASP A 115 -74.07 41.60 20.31
N SER A 116 -74.58 41.13 21.46
CA SER A 116 -75.95 40.83 21.90
C SER A 116 -76.98 40.04 21.08
N GLY A 117 -77.57 39.02 21.73
CA GLY A 117 -79.00 38.69 21.61
C GLY A 117 -79.36 37.18 21.57
N PRO A 118 -80.12 36.64 22.54
CA PRO A 118 -80.39 35.20 22.64
C PRO A 118 -81.64 34.77 21.86
N SER A 119 -81.63 33.55 21.32
CA SER A 119 -82.87 32.85 20.98
C SER A 119 -82.67 31.34 21.07
N ALA A 120 -83.19 30.77 22.15
CA ALA A 120 -83.33 29.34 22.32
C ALA A 120 -84.48 28.86 21.43
N VAL A 121 -84.13 28.38 20.23
CA VAL A 121 -84.95 27.43 19.48
C VAL A 121 -84.17 26.12 19.50
N ALA A 122 -84.37 25.38 20.59
CA ALA A 122 -83.76 24.07 20.80
C ALA A 122 -84.35 23.05 19.82
N ASP A 123 -83.50 22.09 19.45
CA ASP A 123 -83.82 20.73 18.98
C ASP A 123 -83.75 20.34 17.49
N VAL A 124 -83.24 21.18 16.56
CA VAL A 124 -82.82 20.65 15.22
C VAL A 124 -81.48 21.22 14.69
N ALA A 125 -81.05 22.42 15.11
CA ALA A 125 -79.78 23.01 14.69
C ALA A 125 -78.53 22.37 15.34
N ASP A 126 -78.70 21.76 16.51
CA ASP A 126 -77.61 21.20 17.32
C ASP A 126 -76.98 19.96 16.65
N SER A 127 -77.75 19.18 15.88
CA SER A 127 -77.24 17.99 15.20
C SER A 127 -76.31 18.31 14.01
N SER A 128 -76.61 19.38 13.26
CA SER A 128 -75.79 19.81 12.11
C SER A 128 -74.51 20.52 12.56
N GLN A 129 -74.58 21.34 13.62
CA GLN A 129 -73.41 21.98 14.22
C GLN A 129 -72.44 20.92 14.81
N ARG A 130 -72.99 19.91 15.52
CA ARG A 130 -72.20 18.79 16.07
C ARG A 130 -71.52 17.95 14.98
N LEU A 131 -72.14 17.78 13.81
CA LEU A 131 -71.54 17.08 12.67
C LEU A 131 -70.38 17.89 12.05
N LEU A 132 -70.53 19.21 11.91
CA LEU A 132 -69.46 20.09 11.43
C LEU A 132 -68.28 20.12 12.40
N ASP A 133 -68.54 20.18 13.71
CA ASP A 133 -67.52 20.12 14.75
C ASP A 133 -66.81 18.76 14.78
N ALA A 134 -67.54 17.66 14.59
CA ALA A 134 -66.95 16.32 14.50
C ALA A 134 -66.06 16.18 13.25
N LEU A 135 -66.47 16.75 12.11
CA LEU A 135 -65.66 16.76 10.89
C LEU A 135 -64.43 17.67 11.01
N ALA A 136 -64.55 18.84 11.65
CA ALA A 136 -63.43 19.73 11.93
C ALA A 136 -62.41 19.06 12.87
N LYS A 137 -62.88 18.40 13.94
CA LYS A 137 -62.04 17.60 14.86
C LYS A 137 -61.36 16.42 14.14
N LYS A 138 -62.05 15.74 13.22
CA LYS A 138 -61.46 14.65 12.42
C LYS A 138 -60.38 15.16 11.46
N LYS A 139 -60.60 16.34 10.84
CA LYS A 139 -59.60 17.00 9.98
C LYS A 139 -58.39 17.45 10.80
N SER A 140 -58.57 18.08 11.95
CA SER A 140 -57.46 18.53 12.81
C SER A 140 -56.64 17.36 13.35
N LEU A 141 -57.28 16.26 13.75
CA LEU A 141 -56.59 15.01 14.12
C LEU A 141 -55.78 14.41 12.95
N LYS A 142 -56.31 14.45 11.73
CA LYS A 142 -55.59 13.98 10.55
C LYS A 142 -54.36 14.84 10.25
N VAL A 143 -54.48 16.17 10.37
CA VAL A 143 -53.33 17.09 10.21
C VAL A 143 -52.30 16.87 11.31
N ALA A 144 -52.71 16.68 12.57
CA ALA A 144 -51.80 16.40 13.67
C ALA A 144 -50.99 15.11 13.43
N ARG A 145 -51.65 14.03 12.97
CA ARG A 145 -50.99 12.76 12.62
C ARG A 145 -50.02 12.88 11.45
N LEU A 146 -50.36 13.68 10.42
CA LEU A 146 -49.45 13.92 9.30
C LEU A 146 -48.20 14.70 9.76
N LYS A 147 -48.37 15.74 10.58
CA LYS A 147 -47.24 16.48 11.15
C LYS A 147 -46.35 15.61 12.05
N GLU A 148 -46.96 14.70 12.82
CA GLU A 148 -46.23 13.74 13.65
C GLU A 148 -45.44 12.73 12.79
N ALA A 149 -46.04 12.24 11.71
CA ALA A 149 -45.38 11.36 10.76
C ALA A 149 -44.22 12.06 10.01
N GLU A 150 -44.41 13.30 9.55
CA GLU A 150 -43.35 14.11 8.94
C GLU A 150 -42.22 14.41 9.93
N ALA A 151 -42.54 14.75 11.19
CA ALA A 151 -41.53 14.97 12.22
C ALA A 151 -40.76 13.68 12.57
N ALA A 152 -41.42 12.52 12.56
CA ALA A 152 -40.77 11.23 12.73
C ALA A 152 -39.84 10.88 11.56
N GLU A 153 -40.27 11.17 10.32
CA GLU A 153 -39.45 10.96 9.12
C GLU A 153 -38.22 11.88 9.09
N VAL A 154 -38.38 13.16 9.48
CA VAL A 154 -37.27 14.10 9.64
C VAL A 154 -36.27 13.60 10.69
N LYS A 155 -36.75 13.18 11.86
CA LYS A 155 -35.88 12.61 12.91
C LYS A 155 -35.16 11.34 12.45
N ALA A 156 -35.84 10.46 11.70
CA ALA A 156 -35.23 9.26 11.16
C ALA A 156 -34.14 9.58 10.13
N ARG A 157 -34.36 10.57 9.25
CA ARG A 157 -33.36 11.06 8.29
C ARG A 157 -32.17 11.72 8.99
N GLU A 158 -32.41 12.53 10.02
CA GLU A 158 -31.35 13.16 10.82
C GLU A 158 -30.51 12.11 11.56
N ALA A 159 -31.15 11.11 12.16
CA ALA A 159 -30.46 10.00 12.82
C ALA A 159 -29.61 9.20 11.81
N ALA A 160 -30.15 8.88 10.64
CA ALA A 160 -29.41 8.19 9.58
C ALA A 160 -28.22 9.02 9.08
N LYS A 161 -28.40 10.34 8.91
CA LYS A 161 -27.32 11.25 8.53
C LYS A 161 -26.22 11.28 9.58
N LYS A 162 -26.59 11.33 10.87
CA LYS A 162 -25.62 11.30 11.97
C LYS A 162 -24.81 9.99 11.96
N THR A 163 -25.47 8.84 11.83
CA THR A 163 -24.76 7.55 11.75
C THR A 163 -23.83 7.44 10.54
N ALA A 164 -24.18 8.06 9.41
CA ALA A 164 -23.33 8.09 8.22
C ALA A 164 -22.10 8.99 8.42
N LEU A 165 -22.25 10.11 9.13
CA LEU A 165 -21.14 10.99 9.50
C LEU A 165 -20.20 10.31 10.50
N ASP A 166 -20.74 9.71 11.57
CA ASP A 166 -19.94 8.99 12.57
C ASP A 166 -19.10 7.87 11.90
N LEU A 167 -19.68 7.14 10.94
CA LEU A 167 -18.97 6.10 10.19
C LEU A 167 -17.92 6.67 9.22
N ALA A 168 -18.18 7.83 8.61
CA ALA A 168 -17.20 8.52 7.77
C ALA A 168 -16.00 9.01 8.60
N GLU A 169 -16.24 9.53 9.81
CA GLU A 169 -15.20 9.94 10.75
C GLU A 169 -14.33 8.76 11.19
N GLU A 170 -14.93 7.61 11.51
CA GLU A 170 -14.20 6.38 11.88
C GLU A 170 -13.29 5.91 10.73
N LYS A 171 -13.80 5.91 9.49
CA LYS A 171 -13.01 5.53 8.31
C LYS A 171 -11.86 6.51 8.03
N ALA A 172 -12.13 7.81 8.08
CA ALA A 172 -11.11 8.83 7.88
C ALA A 172 -10.00 8.75 8.94
N THR A 173 -10.36 8.49 10.20
CA THR A 173 -9.37 8.33 11.28
C THR A 173 -8.54 7.06 11.13
N ALA A 174 -9.15 5.94 10.73
CA ALA A 174 -8.43 4.70 10.42
C ALA A 174 -7.45 4.88 9.24
N ALA A 175 -7.90 5.52 8.15
CA ALA A 175 -7.06 5.81 6.98
C ALA A 175 -5.88 6.73 7.33
N ARG A 176 -6.12 7.78 8.13
CA ARG A 176 -5.06 8.67 8.64
C ARG A 176 -4.03 7.97 9.52
N ALA A 177 -4.42 6.93 10.25
CA ALA A 177 -3.50 6.12 11.05
C ALA A 177 -2.69 5.14 10.19
N GLU A 178 -3.24 4.67 9.07
CA GLU A 178 -2.58 3.72 8.16
C GLU A 178 -1.51 4.40 7.28
N ILE A 179 -1.76 5.62 6.78
CA ILE A 179 -0.84 6.36 5.89
C ILE A 179 0.60 6.47 6.46
N PRO A 180 0.83 6.91 7.71
CA PRO A 180 2.18 7.01 8.28
C PRO A 180 2.92 5.66 8.35
N ARG A 181 2.18 4.58 8.62
CA ARG A 181 2.74 3.22 8.65
C ARG A 181 3.22 2.80 7.27
N LEU A 182 2.43 3.08 6.23
CA LEU A 182 2.80 2.80 4.84
C LEU A 182 3.98 3.68 4.37
N GLN A 183 4.02 4.95 4.77
CA GLN A 183 5.16 5.83 4.52
C GLN A 183 6.45 5.34 5.20
N GLN A 184 6.34 4.83 6.44
CA GLN A 184 7.48 4.22 7.12
C GLN A 184 7.96 2.95 6.40
N HIS A 185 7.04 2.13 5.91
CA HIS A 185 7.37 0.95 5.11
C HIS A 185 8.14 1.32 3.84
N LEU A 186 7.69 2.34 3.09
CA LEU A 186 8.41 2.86 1.91
C LEU A 186 9.84 3.28 2.25
N LYS A 187 10.05 3.96 3.38
CA LYS A 187 11.37 4.37 3.85
C LYS A 187 12.28 3.18 4.21
N SER A 188 11.72 2.03 4.57
CA SER A 188 12.50 0.83 4.90
C SER A 188 12.91 -0.02 3.70
N LEU A 189 12.23 0.09 2.55
CA LEU A 189 12.50 -0.74 1.36
C LEU A 189 13.96 -0.66 0.86
N PRO A 190 14.64 0.52 0.82
CA PRO A 190 16.04 0.58 0.40
C PRO A 190 17.01 -0.15 1.35
N ALA A 191 16.71 -0.14 2.65
CA ALA A 191 17.51 -0.87 3.64
C ALA A 191 17.29 -2.39 3.50
N GLU A 192 16.04 -2.82 3.27
CA GLU A 192 15.71 -4.21 2.98
C GLU A 192 16.42 -4.70 1.71
N PHE A 193 16.39 -3.91 0.63
CA PHE A 193 17.13 -4.20 -0.60
C PHE A 193 18.62 -4.43 -0.32
N SER A 194 19.25 -3.49 0.38
CA SER A 194 20.68 -3.54 0.68
C SER A 194 21.04 -4.80 1.48
N GLN A 195 20.24 -5.12 2.51
CA GLN A 195 20.44 -6.32 3.32
C GLN A 195 20.30 -7.60 2.50
N ARG A 196 19.24 -7.72 1.69
CA ARG A 196 19.01 -8.91 0.85
C ARG A 196 20.09 -9.01 -0.23
N PHE A 197 20.47 -7.91 -0.88
CA PHE A 197 21.55 -7.91 -1.87
C PHE A 197 22.90 -8.38 -1.31
N GLU A 198 23.31 -7.88 -0.14
CA GLU A 198 24.53 -8.35 0.52
C GLU A 198 24.49 -9.85 0.86
N SER A 199 23.32 -10.38 1.23
CA SER A 199 23.15 -11.82 1.46
C SER A 199 23.34 -12.65 0.17
N MET A 200 22.81 -12.19 -0.98
CA MET A 200 23.04 -12.86 -2.27
C MET A 200 24.50 -12.85 -2.68
N LYS A 201 25.14 -11.69 -2.52
CA LYS A 201 26.58 -11.52 -2.78
C LYS A 201 27.40 -12.48 -1.93
N HIS A 202 27.14 -12.50 -0.63
CA HIS A 202 27.81 -13.41 0.31
C HIS A 202 27.62 -14.88 -0.09
N THR A 203 26.42 -15.27 -0.50
CA THR A 203 26.12 -16.61 -1.00
C THR A 203 26.97 -16.94 -2.23
N GLY A 204 27.07 -16.02 -3.20
CA GLY A 204 27.94 -16.16 -4.37
C GLY A 204 29.41 -16.34 -4.01
N GLU A 205 29.92 -15.56 -3.06
CA GLU A 205 31.30 -15.65 -2.55
C GLU A 205 31.58 -17.00 -1.87
N ILE A 206 30.65 -17.53 -1.08
CA ILE A 206 30.80 -18.86 -0.46
C ILE A 206 30.89 -19.94 -1.54
N LEU A 207 30.00 -19.92 -2.54
CA LEU A 207 30.00 -20.91 -3.62
C LEU A 207 31.30 -20.85 -4.42
N TRP A 208 31.81 -19.65 -4.68
CA TRP A 208 33.10 -19.44 -5.34
C TRP A 208 34.27 -19.99 -4.52
N SER A 209 34.35 -19.61 -3.24
CA SER A 209 35.37 -20.12 -2.32
C SER A 209 35.40 -21.65 -2.27
N ARG A 210 34.23 -22.28 -2.26
CA ARG A 210 34.11 -23.75 -2.26
C ARG A 210 34.55 -24.37 -3.58
N TYR A 211 34.29 -23.71 -4.71
CA TYR A 211 34.82 -24.11 -6.01
C TYR A 211 36.36 -24.02 -6.04
N CYS A 212 36.95 -22.89 -5.65
CA CYS A 212 38.40 -22.68 -5.66
C CYS A 212 39.13 -23.70 -4.77
N ASN A 213 38.63 -23.94 -3.56
CA ASN A 213 39.15 -24.97 -2.67
C ASN A 213 39.12 -26.36 -3.32
N GLY A 214 38.02 -26.69 -4.01
CA GLY A 214 37.91 -27.92 -4.78
C GLY A 214 38.98 -28.01 -5.86
N PHE A 215 39.16 -26.93 -6.62
CA PHE A 215 40.12 -26.84 -7.73
C PHE A 215 41.54 -27.13 -7.29
N VAL A 216 42.04 -26.44 -6.27
CA VAL A 216 43.40 -26.61 -5.71
C VAL A 216 43.63 -28.06 -5.24
N LEU A 217 42.63 -28.68 -4.60
CA LEU A 217 42.69 -30.09 -4.19
C LEU A 217 42.63 -31.09 -5.36
N GLY A 218 42.07 -30.68 -6.50
CA GLY A 218 42.03 -31.47 -7.72
C GLY A 218 43.38 -31.49 -8.42
N GLU A 219 43.99 -30.31 -8.54
CA GLU A 219 45.28 -30.06 -9.17
C GLU A 219 46.43 -30.77 -8.43
N SER A 220 46.54 -30.55 -7.12
CA SER A 220 47.60 -31.13 -6.26
C SER A 220 47.70 -32.66 -6.26
N LYS A 221 46.67 -33.39 -6.70
CA LYS A 221 46.65 -34.87 -6.72
C LYS A 221 47.29 -35.50 -7.95
N ARG A 222 47.50 -34.78 -9.04
CA ARG A 222 48.35 -35.24 -10.16
C ARG A 222 49.74 -34.72 -9.88
N GLY A 223 50.61 -35.52 -9.26
CA GLY A 223 52.01 -35.17 -9.11
C GLY A 223 52.68 -34.98 -10.48
N SER A 224 52.53 -33.81 -11.11
CA SER A 224 53.26 -33.35 -12.31
C SER A 224 52.83 -31.97 -12.80
N ARG A 225 53.80 -31.04 -12.82
CA ARG A 225 54.26 -30.17 -13.92
C ARG A 225 53.24 -29.54 -14.90
N SER A 226 52.48 -28.54 -14.48
CA SER A 226 52.15 -27.41 -15.36
C SER A 226 52.17 -26.13 -14.55
N SER A 227 53.21 -25.32 -14.72
CA SER A 227 53.32 -23.96 -14.17
C SER A 227 52.29 -22.98 -14.75
N ASP A 228 51.60 -23.38 -15.82
CA ASP A 228 50.85 -22.45 -16.68
C ASP A 228 49.35 -22.41 -16.35
N VAL A 229 48.88 -23.22 -15.39
CA VAL A 229 47.49 -23.19 -14.95
C VAL A 229 47.38 -22.20 -13.79
N GLU A 230 46.76 -21.06 -14.05
CA GLU A 230 46.48 -20.07 -13.02
C GLU A 230 45.43 -20.64 -12.04
N THR A 231 45.78 -20.62 -10.76
CA THR A 231 44.83 -21.02 -9.72
C THR A 231 43.70 -19.98 -9.65
N PRO A 232 42.44 -20.42 -9.49
CA PRO A 232 41.31 -19.50 -9.37
C PRO A 232 41.43 -18.72 -8.05
N ALA A 233 42.11 -17.58 -8.11
CA ALA A 233 42.28 -16.63 -7.04
C ALA A 233 41.80 -15.28 -7.55
N GLY A 234 40.67 -14.81 -7.04
CA GLY A 234 40.09 -13.55 -7.47
C GLY A 234 38.79 -13.27 -6.75
N ALA A 235 38.59 -12.01 -6.39
CA ALA A 235 37.30 -11.52 -5.92
C ALA A 235 36.30 -11.59 -7.07
N LEU A 236 35.09 -12.06 -6.80
CA LEU A 236 33.98 -11.91 -7.75
C LEU A 236 33.53 -10.44 -7.71
N ASN A 237 33.43 -9.83 -8.88
CA ASN A 237 32.88 -8.48 -9.01
C ASN A 237 31.37 -8.61 -9.21
N PHE A 238 30.61 -8.31 -8.17
CA PHE A 238 29.15 -8.22 -8.25
C PHE A 238 28.76 -6.77 -8.45
N THR A 239 28.00 -6.49 -9.51
CA THR A 239 27.53 -5.14 -9.80
C THR A 239 26.29 -4.88 -8.97
N THR A 240 26.36 -3.94 -8.04
CA THR A 240 25.20 -3.47 -7.30
C THR A 240 24.22 -2.80 -8.28
N PRO A 241 22.97 -3.28 -8.40
CA PRO A 241 21.95 -2.56 -9.14
C PRO A 241 21.76 -1.15 -8.57
N PRO A 242 21.32 -0.17 -9.38
CA PRO A 242 21.00 1.15 -8.85
C PRO A 242 19.97 1.01 -7.71
N PRO A 243 20.13 1.78 -6.61
CA PRO A 243 19.20 1.72 -5.50
C PRO A 243 17.79 2.10 -5.98
N LEU A 244 16.78 1.56 -5.29
CA LEU A 244 15.39 2.01 -5.44
C LEU A 244 15.38 3.53 -5.31
N GLN A 245 14.87 4.23 -6.32
CA GLN A 245 14.74 5.67 -6.23
C GLN A 245 13.79 5.96 -5.08
N THR A 246 14.30 6.63 -4.05
CA THR A 246 13.45 7.25 -3.06
C THR A 246 12.68 8.32 -3.81
N THR A 247 11.40 8.06 -4.07
CA THR A 247 10.43 9.08 -4.45
C THR A 247 10.30 10.00 -3.24
N THR A 248 11.25 10.92 -3.08
CA THR A 248 11.07 12.08 -2.23
C THR A 248 9.92 12.85 -2.83
N SER A 249 8.73 12.64 -2.27
CA SER A 249 7.54 13.48 -2.44
C SER A 249 7.71 14.85 -1.77
N ASP A 250 8.94 15.31 -1.58
CA ASP A 250 9.25 16.70 -1.30
C ASP A 250 9.61 17.30 -2.66
N GLY A 251 8.71 18.14 -3.18
CA GLY A 251 8.86 18.89 -4.43
C GLY A 251 10.02 19.88 -4.41
N THR A 252 11.23 19.38 -4.25
CA THR A 252 12.49 20.09 -4.43
C THR A 252 13.30 19.28 -5.43
N ALA A 253 13.11 19.61 -6.71
CA ALA A 253 14.05 19.26 -7.74
C ALA A 253 15.42 19.87 -7.37
N SER A 254 16.27 19.10 -6.69
CA SER A 254 17.68 19.42 -6.57
C SER A 254 18.36 18.98 -7.85
N ALA A 255 18.28 19.84 -8.86
CA ALA A 255 19.19 19.81 -9.97
C ALA A 255 20.59 20.14 -9.45
N ASP A 256 21.44 19.13 -9.28
CA ASP A 256 22.89 19.34 -9.26
C ASP A 256 23.58 18.15 -9.92
N ALA A 257 23.59 18.20 -11.25
CA ALA A 257 24.49 17.45 -12.09
C ALA A 257 25.09 18.43 -13.12
N ALA A 258 26.17 19.10 -12.72
CA ALA A 258 27.07 19.77 -13.64
C ALA A 258 28.51 19.69 -13.09
N THR A 259 29.06 18.47 -13.08
CA THR A 259 30.52 18.30 -13.02
C THR A 259 31.04 18.41 -14.45
N THR A 260 31.48 19.61 -14.82
CA THR A 260 32.31 19.86 -15.98
C THR A 260 33.71 19.27 -15.73
N PRO A 261 34.29 18.46 -16.63
CA PRO A 261 35.69 18.11 -16.55
C PRO A 261 36.52 19.24 -17.17
N GLY A 262 37.40 19.86 -16.38
CA GLY A 262 38.43 20.79 -16.83
C GLY A 262 39.75 20.05 -17.05
N GLU A 263 40.40 20.41 -18.15
CA GLU A 263 41.62 19.88 -18.79
C GLU A 263 42.81 19.54 -17.88
#